data_AF-A0A929MXL5-F1
#
_entry.id   AF-A0A929MXL5-F1
#
_cell.length_a   1.000
_cell.length_b   1.000
_cell.length_c   1.000
_cell.angle_alpha   90.00
_cell.angle_beta   90.00
_cell.angle_gamma   90.00
#
_symmetry.space_group_name_H-M   'P 1'
#
loop_
_entity.id
_entity.type
_entity.pdbx_description
1 polymer ?
#
loop_
_entity_poly.entity_id
_entity_poly.type
_entity_poly.pdbx_seq_one_letter_code
_entity_poly.pdbx_strand_id
1 'polypeptide(L)'
;MGFLRAEFGCTRYYEYQVGVGPEEAVRRAVAFWRALDCEVADYNMDSRLRELGYTGTEVSGGGGSETAVKNDLLDLLPFGLVLLFSRKMRLSNPAPFQVGIAAPLDGPYANKTALVCFHATWVFNDRAFVTPKEYTENQMIALGGELARQGVLLEKPRRFTQRTLPRDNPLRVFQWNRIRRAAIDGS
;
A
#
# COMPACT_ATOMS: atom_id res chain seq x y z
N MET A 1 28.90 -8.97 2.02
CA MET A 1 27.51 -9.04 2.55
C MET A 1 27.02 -7.65 2.99
N GLY A 2 26.71 -6.74 2.04
CA GLY A 2 26.41 -5.33 2.39
C GLY A 2 25.24 -4.68 1.65
N PHE A 3 24.76 -5.24 0.54
CA PHE A 3 23.78 -4.56 -0.32
C PHE A 3 22.32 -4.73 0.11
N LEU A 4 21.98 -5.78 0.85
CA LEU A 4 20.60 -6.02 1.28
C LEU A 4 20.12 -4.99 2.33
N ARG A 5 21.00 -4.38 3.13
CA ARG A 5 20.58 -3.49 4.24
C ARG A 5 20.12 -2.10 3.82
N ALA A 6 20.52 -1.60 2.65
CA ALA A 6 20.22 -0.22 2.24
C ALA A 6 18.77 -0.04 1.75
N GLU A 7 18.20 -1.05 1.09
CA GLU A 7 16.91 -0.92 0.38
C GLU A 7 15.68 -1.19 1.24
N PHE A 8 15.86 -1.89 2.37
CA PHE A 8 14.81 -1.99 3.39
C PHE A 8 14.51 -0.62 4.04
N GLY A 9 15.27 0.44 3.77
CA GLY A 9 15.09 1.74 4.43
C GLY A 9 13.90 2.61 3.97
N CYS A 10 13.23 2.30 2.85
CA CYS A 10 12.47 3.32 2.11
C CYS A 10 10.98 3.02 1.85
N THR A 11 10.37 2.00 2.47
CA THR A 11 8.90 1.89 2.43
C THR A 11 8.30 2.99 3.30
N ARG A 12 7.47 3.83 2.68
CA ARG A 12 6.76 4.92 3.33
C ARG A 12 5.41 4.41 3.82
N TYR A 13 5.09 4.78 5.05
CA TYR A 13 3.85 4.45 5.74
C TYR A 13 3.12 5.74 6.05
N TYR A 14 1.80 5.68 5.99
CA TYR A 14 0.91 6.74 6.41
C TYR A 14 -0.02 6.20 7.48
N GLU A 15 0.00 6.85 8.65
CA GLU A 15 -0.94 6.63 9.73
C GLU A 15 -2.01 7.74 9.69
N TYR A 16 -3.27 7.33 9.83
CA TYR A 16 -4.43 8.20 9.90
C TYR A 16 -5.12 7.94 11.24
N GLN A 17 -5.19 8.95 12.08
CA GLN A 17 -5.99 8.89 13.30
C GLN A 17 -7.45 9.17 12.93
N VAL A 18 -8.31 8.16 13.02
CA VAL A 18 -9.72 8.26 12.61
C VAL A 18 -10.68 8.02 13.77
N GLY A 19 -11.81 8.72 13.76
CA GLY A 19 -12.86 8.66 14.79
C GLY A 19 -13.87 7.53 14.58
N VAL A 20 -13.46 6.44 13.96
CA VAL A 20 -14.30 5.26 13.68
C VAL A 20 -13.59 3.99 14.15
N GLY A 21 -14.33 2.89 14.29
CA GLY A 21 -13.76 1.59 14.67
C GLY A 21 -12.79 1.04 13.61
N PRO A 22 -11.95 0.06 13.98
CA PRO A 22 -10.88 -0.46 13.12
C PRO A 22 -11.37 -1.09 11.81
N GLU A 23 -12.44 -1.88 11.87
CA GLU A 23 -13.04 -2.50 10.68
C GLU A 23 -13.61 -1.45 9.71
N GLU A 24 -14.28 -0.42 10.25
CA GLU A 24 -14.84 0.68 9.47
C GLU A 24 -13.75 1.56 8.85
N ALA A 25 -12.64 1.77 9.57
CA ALA A 25 -11.47 2.48 9.06
C ALA A 25 -10.86 1.75 7.85
N VAL A 26 -10.66 0.44 7.97
CA VAL A 26 -10.15 -0.42 6.88
C VAL A 26 -11.13 -0.39 5.70
N ARG A 27 -12.44 -0.53 5.96
CA ARG A 27 -13.47 -0.51 4.91
C ARG A 27 -13.45 0.78 4.09
N ARG A 28 -13.28 1.95 4.73
CA ARG A 28 -13.19 3.25 4.04
C ARG A 28 -11.93 3.36 3.19
N ALA A 29 -10.80 2.89 3.71
CA ALA A 29 -9.57 2.85 2.93
C ALA A 29 -9.70 1.93 1.71
N VAL A 30 -10.25 0.73 1.88
CA VAL A 30 -10.52 -0.20 0.79
C VAL A 30 -11.46 0.43 -0.25
N ALA A 31 -12.53 1.11 0.17
CA ALA A 31 -13.44 1.80 -0.74
C ALA A 31 -12.73 2.87 -1.57
N PHE A 32 -11.81 3.64 -0.96
CA PHE A 32 -10.98 4.60 -1.68
C PHE A 32 -10.10 3.91 -2.73
N TRP A 33 -9.41 2.83 -2.38
CA TRP A 33 -8.55 2.11 -3.33
C TRP A 33 -9.36 1.42 -4.45
N ARG A 34 -10.56 0.90 -4.15
CA ARG A 34 -11.46 0.37 -5.18
C ARG A 34 -11.91 1.44 -6.17
N ALA A 35 -12.13 2.67 -5.72
CA ALA A 35 -12.44 3.80 -6.60
C ALA A 35 -11.26 4.19 -7.52
N LEU A 36 -10.06 3.67 -7.26
CA LEU A 36 -8.86 3.78 -8.10
C LEU A 36 -8.62 2.50 -8.93
N ASP A 37 -9.66 1.71 -9.18
CA ASP A 37 -9.61 0.43 -9.90
C ASP A 37 -8.61 -0.57 -9.30
N CYS A 38 -8.40 -0.53 -7.97
CA CYS A 38 -7.62 -1.54 -7.26
C CYS A 38 -8.52 -2.68 -6.78
N GLU A 39 -8.02 -3.91 -6.90
CA GLU A 39 -8.69 -5.12 -6.46
C GLU A 39 -8.25 -5.48 -5.03
N VAL A 40 -9.18 -5.98 -4.22
CA VAL A 40 -8.86 -6.52 -2.90
C VAL A 40 -8.29 -7.91 -3.10
N ALA A 41 -7.24 -8.26 -2.36
CA ALA A 41 -6.67 -9.60 -2.40
C ALA A 41 -7.71 -10.69 -2.10
N ASP A 42 -7.71 -11.75 -2.92
CA ASP A 42 -8.67 -12.86 -2.79
C ASP A 42 -8.34 -13.83 -1.64
N TYR A 43 -7.14 -13.76 -1.08
CA TYR A 43 -6.71 -14.57 0.06
C TYR A 43 -7.12 -13.93 1.39
N ASN A 44 -7.36 -14.76 2.41
CA ASN A 44 -7.88 -14.30 3.70
C ASN A 44 -6.78 -13.68 4.59
N MET A 45 -6.34 -12.47 4.21
CA MET A 45 -5.34 -11.70 4.96
C MET A 45 -5.84 -11.27 6.34
N ASP A 46 -7.14 -10.95 6.46
CA ASP A 46 -7.74 -10.44 7.70
C ASP A 46 -7.68 -11.48 8.82
N SER A 47 -7.95 -12.77 8.54
CA SER A 47 -7.89 -13.82 9.56
C SER A 47 -6.51 -13.92 10.21
N ARG A 48 -5.43 -13.87 9.42
CA ARG A 48 -4.05 -13.91 9.91
C ARG A 48 -3.65 -12.64 10.66
N LEU A 49 -4.19 -11.48 10.26
CA LEU A 49 -3.96 -10.24 10.99
C LEU A 49 -4.71 -10.23 12.33
N ARG A 50 -5.91 -10.81 12.40
CA ARG A 50 -6.70 -10.91 13.64
C ARG A 50 -5.98 -11.74 14.70
N GLU A 51 -5.32 -12.82 14.30
CA GLU A 51 -4.44 -13.61 15.19
C GLU A 51 -3.33 -12.76 15.86
N LEU A 52 -2.97 -11.64 15.24
CA LEU A 52 -1.92 -10.72 15.70
C LEU A 52 -2.46 -9.42 16.31
N GLY A 53 -3.78 -9.33 16.54
CA GLY A 53 -4.43 -8.14 17.11
C GLY A 53 -4.69 -7.01 16.12
N TYR A 54 -4.74 -7.30 14.82
CA TYR A 54 -5.02 -6.34 13.76
C TYR A 54 -6.21 -6.78 12.92
N THR A 55 -6.87 -5.84 12.25
CA THR A 55 -7.72 -6.11 11.09
C THR A 55 -7.14 -5.40 9.90
N GLY A 56 -7.33 -5.96 8.71
CA GLY A 56 -6.74 -5.39 7.52
C GLY A 56 -6.84 -6.26 6.30
N THR A 57 -6.37 -5.72 5.19
CA THR A 57 -6.31 -6.43 3.93
C THR A 57 -5.20 -5.87 3.06
N GLU A 58 -5.02 -6.46 1.89
CA GLU A 58 -4.16 -5.98 0.84
C GLU A 58 -5.00 -5.63 -0.39
N VAL A 59 -4.59 -4.56 -1.08
CA VAL A 59 -5.14 -4.21 -2.40
C VAL A 59 -4.03 -4.23 -3.44
N SER A 60 -4.36 -4.67 -4.65
CA SER A 60 -3.46 -4.66 -5.80
C SER A 60 -3.99 -3.77 -6.92
N GLY A 61 -3.09 -3.09 -7.62
CA GLY A 61 -3.43 -2.22 -8.76
C GLY A 61 -2.28 -2.11 -9.75
N GLY A 62 -2.48 -1.41 -10.86
CA GLY A 62 -1.42 -1.17 -11.86
C GLY A 62 -1.14 -2.31 -12.84
N GLY A 63 -2.09 -3.23 -13.04
CA GLY A 63 -1.92 -4.42 -13.90
C GLY A 63 -2.98 -4.61 -14.99
N GLY A 64 -3.77 -3.57 -15.33
CA GLY A 64 -4.80 -3.67 -16.36
C GLY A 64 -4.19 -4.15 -17.69
N SER A 65 -4.90 -5.03 -18.41
CA SER A 65 -4.50 -5.67 -19.67
C SER A 65 -4.00 -4.71 -20.77
N GLU A 66 -4.32 -3.42 -20.69
CA GLU A 66 -3.75 -2.38 -21.57
C GLU A 66 -2.27 -2.08 -21.33
N THR A 67 -1.73 -2.37 -20.13
CA THR A 67 -0.33 -2.09 -19.76
C THR A 67 0.65 -3.00 -20.50
N ALA A 68 0.29 -4.26 -20.75
CA ALA A 68 1.10 -5.18 -21.55
C ALA A 68 1.19 -4.72 -23.01
N VAL A 69 0.07 -4.24 -23.58
CA VAL A 69 0.01 -3.77 -24.98
C VAL A 69 0.74 -2.43 -25.17
N LYS A 70 0.68 -1.53 -24.18
CA LYS A 70 1.38 -0.22 -24.24
C LYS A 70 2.89 -0.33 -24.03
N ASN A 71 3.36 -1.28 -23.23
CA ASN A 71 4.79 -1.49 -23.01
C ASN A 71 5.49 -2.02 -24.26
N ASP A 72 4.90 -2.99 -24.97
CA ASP A 72 5.45 -3.49 -26.24
C ASP A 72 5.59 -2.39 -27.31
N LEU A 73 4.65 -1.43 -27.35
CA LEU A 73 4.68 -0.33 -28.31
C LEU A 73 5.71 0.77 -27.93
N LEU A 74 5.95 0.98 -26.63
CA LEU A 74 6.89 1.97 -26.10
C LEU A 74 8.35 1.48 -26.16
N ASP A 75 8.58 0.17 -26.06
CA ASP A 75 9.91 -0.44 -26.20
C ASP A 75 10.44 -0.39 -27.64
N LEU A 76 9.56 -0.19 -28.63
CA LEU A 76 9.92 -0.11 -30.06
C LEU A 76 10.33 1.30 -30.53
N LEU A 77 10.17 2.34 -29.71
CA LEU A 77 10.45 3.73 -30.12
C LEU A 77 11.48 4.40 -29.19
N PRO A 78 12.55 5.03 -29.72
CA PRO A 78 13.55 5.72 -28.91
C PRO A 78 12.99 6.92 -28.11
N PHE A 79 11.75 7.33 -28.38
CA PHE A 79 11.00 8.36 -27.64
C PHE A 79 10.22 7.80 -26.43
N GLY A 80 9.95 6.49 -26.38
CA GLY A 80 9.22 5.85 -25.29
C GLY A 80 9.96 5.94 -23.95
N LEU A 81 11.29 5.83 -23.98
CA LEU A 81 12.15 5.98 -22.81
C LEU A 81 11.99 7.37 -22.16
N VAL A 82 11.92 8.44 -22.96
CA VAL A 82 11.77 9.83 -22.47
C VAL A 82 10.38 10.08 -21.88
N LEU A 83 9.34 9.50 -22.49
CA LEU A 83 7.95 9.59 -22.00
C LEU A 83 7.75 8.85 -20.67
N LEU A 84 8.44 7.73 -20.45
CA LEU A 84 8.44 7.02 -19.17
C LEU A 84 9.07 7.83 -18.02
N PHE A 85 9.94 8.82 -18.30
CA PHE A 85 10.44 9.75 -17.28
C PHE A 85 9.43 10.86 -16.91
N SER A 86 8.36 11.05 -17.69
CA SER A 86 7.36 12.07 -17.39
C SER A 86 6.49 11.66 -16.20
N ARG A 87 6.63 12.38 -15.08
CA ARG A 87 5.85 12.18 -13.83
C ARG A 87 4.35 12.02 -14.07
N LYS A 88 3.80 12.75 -15.05
CA LYS A 88 2.38 12.68 -15.43
C LYS A 88 1.98 11.30 -15.95
N MET A 89 2.77 10.69 -16.84
CA MET A 89 2.47 9.34 -17.37
C MET A 89 2.69 8.25 -16.33
N ARG A 90 3.73 8.37 -15.48
CA ARG A 90 3.99 7.42 -14.37
C ARG A 90 2.83 7.32 -13.39
N LEU A 91 2.11 8.42 -13.20
CA LEU A 91 0.92 8.47 -12.35
C LEU A 91 -0.36 8.03 -13.06
N SER A 92 -0.37 8.02 -14.40
CA SER A 92 -1.51 7.56 -15.20
C SER A 92 -1.50 6.06 -15.46
N ASN A 93 -0.33 5.42 -15.43
CA ASN A 93 -0.20 3.98 -15.67
C ASN A 93 0.89 3.36 -14.78
N PRO A 94 0.65 3.21 -13.46
CA PRO A 94 1.63 2.65 -12.56
C PRO A 94 1.86 1.17 -12.89
N ALA A 95 3.11 0.70 -12.77
CA ALA A 95 3.42 -0.72 -12.79
C ALA A 95 2.68 -1.47 -11.66
N PRO A 96 2.49 -2.80 -11.76
CA PRO A 96 1.77 -3.57 -10.75
C PRO A 96 2.30 -3.31 -9.33
N PHE A 97 1.39 -3.05 -8.40
CA PHE A 97 1.70 -2.73 -7.02
C PHE A 97 0.70 -3.35 -6.06
N GLN A 98 1.13 -3.46 -4.81
CA GLN A 98 0.32 -3.88 -3.67
C GLN A 98 0.41 -2.83 -2.56
N VAL A 99 -0.71 -2.57 -1.89
CA VAL A 99 -0.81 -1.69 -0.72
C VAL A 99 -1.41 -2.48 0.43
N GLY A 100 -0.70 -2.49 1.55
CA GLY A 100 -1.18 -3.03 2.81
C GLY A 100 -2.01 -1.98 3.54
N ILE A 101 -3.17 -2.40 4.04
CA ILE A 101 -4.11 -1.58 4.81
C ILE A 101 -4.38 -2.33 6.11
N ALA A 102 -4.11 -1.71 7.26
CA ALA A 102 -4.34 -2.35 8.54
C ALA A 102 -4.68 -1.36 9.63
N ALA A 103 -5.45 -1.80 10.62
CA ALA A 103 -5.73 -1.09 11.84
C ALA A 103 -5.59 -2.05 13.04
N PRO A 104 -5.01 -1.61 14.17
CA PRO A 104 -5.00 -2.42 15.39
C PRO A 104 -6.44 -2.59 15.90
N LEU A 105 -6.79 -3.78 16.35
CA LEU A 105 -8.09 -4.06 16.98
C LEU A 105 -8.18 -3.41 18.36
N ASP A 106 -7.09 -3.47 19.12
CA ASP A 106 -6.97 -2.88 20.44
C ASP A 106 -6.06 -1.64 20.38
N GLY A 107 -6.69 -0.46 20.45
CA GLY A 107 -6.01 0.83 20.52
C GLY A 107 -5.99 1.38 21.95
N PRO A 108 -5.05 2.30 22.27
CA PRO A 108 -5.01 2.95 23.57
C PRO A 108 -6.21 3.88 23.83
N TYR A 109 -7.01 4.19 22.81
CA TYR A 109 -8.16 5.10 22.91
C TYR A 109 -9.40 4.46 22.29
N ALA A 110 -10.50 4.39 23.05
CA ALA A 110 -11.74 3.77 22.59
C ALA A 110 -12.43 4.50 21.42
N ASN A 111 -12.13 5.80 21.25
CA ASN A 111 -12.74 6.66 20.24
C ASN A 111 -11.79 7.02 19.09
N LYS A 112 -10.61 6.39 19.01
CA LYS A 112 -9.62 6.68 17.97
C LYS A 112 -8.96 5.40 17.49
N THR A 113 -8.89 5.26 16.17
CA THR A 113 -8.19 4.15 15.52
C THR A 113 -7.02 4.68 14.71
N ALA A 114 -5.86 4.04 14.85
CA ALA A 114 -4.69 4.29 14.02
C ALA A 114 -4.72 3.41 12.75
N LEU A 115 -5.36 3.91 11.69
CA LEU A 115 -5.33 3.24 10.38
C LEU A 115 -3.96 3.45 9.74
N VAL A 116 -3.34 2.39 9.24
CA VAL A 116 -2.04 2.43 8.58
C VAL A 116 -2.16 1.91 7.14
N CYS A 117 -1.66 2.70 6.19
CA CYS A 117 -1.49 2.28 4.79
C CYS A 117 -0.02 2.36 4.38
N PHE A 118 0.45 1.40 3.59
CA PHE A 118 1.83 1.38 3.11
C PHE A 118 2.01 0.56 1.84
N HIS A 119 3.07 0.86 1.11
CA HIS A 119 3.43 0.11 -0.09
C HIS A 119 3.94 -1.28 0.29
N ALA A 120 3.17 -2.32 -0.02
CA ALA A 120 3.43 -3.70 0.39
C ALA A 120 4.09 -4.56 -0.70
N THR A 121 4.27 -4.03 -1.92
CA THR A 121 4.93 -4.77 -3.00
C THR A 121 6.34 -5.18 -2.59
N TRP A 122 6.61 -6.49 -2.67
CA TRP A 122 7.95 -7.06 -2.47
C TRP A 122 8.71 -7.27 -3.78
N VAL A 123 8.03 -7.09 -4.92
CA VAL A 123 8.61 -7.30 -6.24
C VAL A 123 9.59 -6.17 -6.56
N PHE A 124 10.87 -6.48 -6.39
CA PHE A 124 11.95 -5.81 -7.09
C PHE A 124 11.87 -6.25 -8.56
N ASN A 125 11.12 -5.52 -9.38
CA ASN A 125 11.34 -5.65 -10.81
C ASN A 125 12.49 -4.73 -11.18
N ASP A 126 13.71 -5.27 -11.16
CA ASP A 126 14.95 -4.53 -11.48
C ASP A 126 14.95 -3.98 -12.92
N ARG A 127 13.98 -4.39 -13.75
CA ARG A 127 13.76 -3.88 -15.11
C ARG A 127 12.70 -2.76 -15.20
N ALA A 128 11.97 -2.48 -14.13
CA ALA A 128 11.03 -1.36 -14.13
C ALA A 128 11.79 -0.04 -13.97
N PHE A 129 11.90 0.73 -15.04
CA PHE A 129 12.46 2.09 -15.04
C PHE A 129 11.76 3.04 -14.04
N VAL A 130 10.57 2.66 -13.57
CA VAL A 130 9.72 3.43 -12.66
C VAL A 130 9.14 2.52 -11.57
N THR A 131 9.50 2.78 -10.31
CA THR A 131 8.87 2.10 -9.19
C THR A 131 7.50 2.74 -8.87
N PRO A 132 6.43 1.95 -8.63
CA PRO A 132 5.09 2.48 -8.32
C PRO A 132 4.99 3.16 -6.94
N LYS A 133 6.10 3.28 -6.21
CA LYS A 133 6.16 3.87 -4.87
C LYS A 133 5.67 5.33 -4.84
N GLU A 134 6.07 6.15 -5.82
CA GLU A 134 5.60 7.54 -5.93
C GLU A 134 4.09 7.63 -6.14
N TYR A 135 3.51 6.73 -6.95
CA TYR A 135 2.07 6.66 -7.16
C TYR A 135 1.35 6.33 -5.85
N THR A 136 1.74 5.22 -5.20
CA THR A 136 1.10 4.80 -3.95
C THR A 136 1.21 5.84 -2.84
N GLU A 137 2.33 6.58 -2.76
CA GLU A 137 2.47 7.68 -1.80
C GLU A 137 1.52 8.84 -2.09
N ASN A 138 1.37 9.26 -3.34
CA ASN A 138 0.42 10.32 -3.69
C ASN A 138 -1.03 9.90 -3.38
N GLN A 139 -1.37 8.63 -3.64
CA GLN A 139 -2.70 8.12 -3.33
C GLN A 139 -2.93 7.99 -1.81
N MET A 140 -1.91 7.67 -1.02
CA MET A 140 -2.00 7.72 0.45
C MET A 140 -2.23 9.14 0.97
N ILE A 141 -1.61 10.16 0.36
CA ILE A 141 -1.90 11.56 0.70
C ILE A 141 -3.35 11.90 0.35
N ALA A 142 -3.82 11.48 -0.83
CA ALA A 142 -5.20 11.69 -1.27
C ALA A 142 -6.22 10.98 -0.37
N LEU A 143 -5.92 9.76 0.10
CA LEU A 143 -6.74 9.05 1.09
C LEU A 143 -6.91 9.87 2.37
N GLY A 144 -5.85 10.53 2.84
CA GLY A 144 -5.94 11.43 4.00
C GLY A 144 -6.91 12.59 3.76
N GLY A 145 -6.84 13.20 2.58
CA GLY A 145 -7.79 14.25 2.18
C GLY A 145 -9.23 13.74 2.09
N GLU A 146 -9.42 12.52 1.57
CA GLU A 146 -10.73 11.88 1.47
C GLU A 146 -11.32 11.55 2.85
N LEU A 147 -10.53 11.00 3.77
CA LEU A 147 -10.96 10.75 5.15
C LEU A 147 -11.31 12.07 5.88
N ALA A 148 -10.57 13.15 5.62
CA ALA A 148 -10.90 14.48 6.14
C ALA A 148 -12.22 15.00 5.56
N ARG A 149 -12.44 14.84 4.25
CA ARG A 149 -13.69 15.21 3.57
C ARG A 149 -14.90 14.45 4.11
N GLN A 150 -14.72 13.19 4.50
CA GLN A 150 -15.74 12.37 5.17
C GLN A 150 -15.97 12.75 6.64
N GLY A 151 -15.19 13.67 7.21
CA GLY A 151 -15.32 14.11 8.60
C GLY A 151 -14.83 13.10 9.63
N VAL A 152 -14.10 12.06 9.21
CA VAL A 152 -13.63 10.98 10.12
C VAL A 152 -12.18 11.14 10.57
N LEU A 153 -11.39 11.94 9.86
CA LEU A 153 -9.99 12.18 10.20
C LEU A 153 -9.88 13.15 11.39
N LEU A 154 -9.25 12.71 12.47
CA LEU A 154 -9.10 13.47 13.71
C LEU A 154 -7.86 14.37 13.72
N GLU A 155 -6.80 13.93 13.06
CA GLU A 155 -5.50 14.60 13.05
C GLU A 155 -4.86 14.53 11.66
N LYS A 156 -3.90 15.40 11.39
CA LYS A 156 -3.16 15.39 10.13
C LYS A 156 -2.49 14.01 9.93
N PRO A 157 -2.55 13.41 8.73
CA PRO A 157 -1.92 12.11 8.48
C PRO A 157 -0.43 12.15 8.79
N ARG A 158 0.04 11.16 9.54
CA ARG A 158 1.43 11.05 9.97
C ARG A 158 2.20 10.14 9.03
N ARG A 159 3.21 10.69 8.37
CA ARG A 159 4.15 9.93 7.53
C ARG A 159 5.28 9.34 8.39
N PHE A 160 5.57 8.06 8.22
CA PHE A 160 6.70 7.40 8.87
C PHE A 160 7.32 6.31 7.99
N THR A 161 8.34 5.61 8.51
CA THR A 161 9.03 4.52 7.81
C THR A 161 9.08 3.28 8.70
N GLN A 162 9.31 2.11 8.13
CA GLN A 162 9.42 0.87 8.91
C GLN A 162 10.51 0.86 9.99
N ARG A 163 11.40 1.86 10.03
CA ARG A 163 12.41 2.04 11.09
C ARG A 163 11.79 2.43 12.43
N THR A 164 10.59 3.02 12.44
CA THR A 164 9.89 3.39 13.68
C THR A 164 9.06 2.23 14.25
N LEU A 165 8.95 1.12 13.53
CA LEU A 165 8.23 -0.07 13.97
C LEU A 165 9.18 -1.04 14.70
N PRO A 166 8.75 -1.67 15.81
CA PRO A 166 9.45 -2.80 16.42
C PRO A 166 9.73 -3.91 15.40
N ARG A 167 10.83 -4.65 15.53
CA ARG A 167 11.33 -5.59 14.50
C ARG A 167 10.34 -6.71 14.15
N ASP A 168 9.56 -7.11 15.13
CA ASP A 168 8.52 -8.14 15.14
C ASP A 168 7.13 -7.60 14.77
N ASN A 169 6.98 -6.28 14.57
CA ASN A 169 5.69 -5.69 14.24
C ASN A 169 5.15 -6.25 12.90
N PRO A 170 3.88 -6.68 12.86
CA PRO A 170 3.27 -7.33 11.68
C PRO A 170 3.21 -6.43 10.45
N LEU A 171 3.20 -5.10 10.63
CA LEU A 171 3.15 -4.14 9.52
C LEU A 171 4.49 -3.95 8.84
N ARG A 172 5.60 -4.47 9.37
CA ARG A 172 6.88 -4.43 8.63
C ARG A 172 6.76 -5.26 7.37
N VAL A 173 7.23 -4.74 6.24
CA VAL A 173 7.17 -5.40 4.91
C VAL A 173 7.58 -6.88 4.97
N PHE A 174 8.65 -7.22 5.70
CA PHE A 174 9.07 -8.61 5.82
C PHE A 174 8.05 -9.51 6.55
N GLN A 175 7.48 -9.03 7.66
CA GLN A 175 6.44 -9.77 8.40
C GLN A 175 5.14 -9.82 7.60
N TRP A 176 4.76 -8.69 6.99
CA TRP A 176 3.60 -8.60 6.11
C TRP A 176 3.65 -9.65 4.99
N ASN A 177 4.80 -9.81 4.33
CA ASN A 177 4.98 -10.84 3.30
C ASN A 177 4.88 -12.26 3.85
N ARG A 178 5.34 -12.50 5.08
CA ARG A 178 5.20 -13.81 5.73
C ARG A 178 3.74 -14.12 6.02
N ILE A 179 3.00 -13.14 6.53
CA ILE A 179 1.55 -13.22 6.77
C ILE A 179 0.83 -13.48 5.45
N ARG A 180 1.17 -12.73 4.40
CA ARG A 180 0.62 -12.91 3.05
C ARG A 180 0.80 -14.33 2.54
N ARG A 181 2.01 -14.89 2.61
CA ARG A 181 2.26 -16.29 2.19
C ARG A 181 1.41 -17.26 2.99
N ALA A 182 1.36 -17.11 4.30
CA ALA A 182 0.54 -17.97 5.15
C ALA A 182 -0.97 -17.84 4.91
N ALA A 183 -1.43 -16.68 4.42
CA ALA A 183 -2.81 -16.49 3.99
C ALA A 183 -3.07 -17.17 2.64
N ILE A 184 -2.16 -17.05 1.67
CA ILE A 184 -2.24 -17.71 0.36
C ILE A 184 -2.20 -19.24 0.51
N ASP A 185 -1.27 -19.77 1.29
CA ASP A 185 -1.10 -21.22 1.48
C ASP A 185 -2.27 -21.87 2.25
N GLY A 186 -3.06 -21.07 2.95
CA GLY A 186 -4.21 -21.52 3.74
C GLY A 186 -5.58 -21.16 3.13
N SER A 187 -5.62 -20.59 1.92
CA SER A 187 -6.86 -20.24 1.20
C SER A 187 -7.34 -21.36 0.29
#